data_AF-A0AA35I4M0-F1
#
_entry.id   AF-A0AA35I4M0-F1
#
_cell.length_a   1.000
_cell.length_b   1.000
_cell.length_c   1.000
_cell.angle_alpha   90.00
_cell.angle_beta   90.00
_cell.angle_gamma   90.00
#
_symmetry.space_group_name_H-M   'P 1'
#
loop_
_entity.id
_entity.type
_entity.pdbx_description
1 polymer ?
#
loop_
_entity_poly.entity_id
_entity_poly.type
_entity_poly.pdbx_seq_one_letter_code
_entity_poly.pdbx_strand_id
1 'polypeptide(L)'
;MTEDAERWKEKYLKSIEQQEKLERRWDARLDLLRRGLVRSTLAAEGSDKVVDACMKEMRDVIRSDNMDAGLAGLIPRLEKAVLDSEQRRETRMNQVSDALTALVGQLQGLPLPSDISRPLKKLAKKLDGGVAQSRDLPPLLGELSGLQGLALSALGKPGDESRPGFLQRLFGSREDEPQGEPAPVVVPAVEAPQAAQDSIDPPSLMMWMRCNRLQPLPPKRP
;
A
#
# COMPACT_ATOMS: atom_id res chain seq x y z
N MET A 1 39.76 56.32 34.56
CA MET A 1 38.47 56.49 33.83
C MET A 1 38.45 55.78 32.48
N THR A 2 39.57 55.68 31.76
CA THR A 2 39.66 55.02 30.44
C THR A 2 39.72 53.48 30.51
N GLU A 3 40.39 52.92 31.52
CA GLU A 3 40.54 51.45 31.67
C GLU A 3 39.22 50.71 31.90
N ASP A 4 38.30 51.31 32.68
CA ASP A 4 36.98 50.72 32.90
C ASP A 4 36.17 50.72 31.60
N ALA A 5 36.25 51.79 30.80
CA ALA A 5 35.58 51.87 29.51
C ALA A 5 36.10 50.82 28.52
N GLU A 6 37.41 50.56 28.52
CA GLU A 6 38.03 49.50 27.71
C GLU A 6 37.59 48.10 28.15
N ARG A 7 37.52 47.82 29.46
CA ARG A 7 37.01 46.54 30.00
C ARG A 7 35.55 46.28 29.63
N TRP A 8 34.68 47.30 29.73
CA TRP A 8 33.27 47.16 29.33
C TRP A 8 33.11 46.96 27.82
N LYS A 9 33.91 47.65 27.00
CA LYS A 9 33.95 47.46 25.55
C LYS A 9 34.38 46.05 25.17
N GLU A 10 35.44 45.53 25.79
CA GLU A 10 35.92 44.17 25.55
C GLU A 10 34.86 43.13 25.98
N LYS A 11 34.20 43.35 27.12
CA LYS A 11 33.11 42.48 27.58
C LYS A 11 31.91 42.50 26.62
N TYR A 12 31.55 43.67 26.10
CA TYR A 12 30.47 43.82 25.14
C TYR A 12 30.79 43.11 23.81
N LEU A 13 32.00 43.28 23.28
CA LEU A 13 32.45 42.58 22.08
C LEU A 13 32.45 41.05 22.28
N LYS A 14 32.98 40.56 23.40
CA LYS A 14 32.92 39.13 23.75
C LYS A 14 31.48 38.61 23.86
N SER A 15 30.56 39.42 24.41
CA SER A 15 29.14 39.07 24.51
C SER A 15 28.50 38.94 23.12
N ILE A 16 28.78 39.87 22.20
CA ILE A 16 28.29 39.82 20.82
C ILE A 16 28.81 38.57 20.11
N GLU A 17 30.12 38.30 20.20
CA GLU A 17 30.71 37.10 19.57
C GLU A 17 30.09 35.80 20.10
N GLN A 18 29.74 35.76 21.39
CA GLN A 18 29.04 34.62 21.99
C GLN A 18 27.60 34.51 21.49
N GLN A 19 26.88 35.62 21.38
CA GLN A 19 25.52 35.67 20.83
C GLN A 19 25.50 35.18 19.38
N GLU A 20 26.38 35.70 18.52
CA GLU A 20 26.48 35.25 17.12
C GLU A 20 26.78 33.76 17.00
N LYS A 21 27.67 33.22 17.86
CA LYS A 21 27.96 31.78 17.90
C LYS A 21 26.75 30.95 18.37
N LEU A 22 25.91 31.51 19.22
CA LEU A 22 24.71 30.83 19.69
C LEU A 22 23.64 30.85 18.60
N GLU A 23 23.40 32.00 17.97
CA GLU A 23 22.47 32.17 16.85
C GLU A 23 22.80 31.21 15.70
N ARG A 24 24.07 31.16 15.26
CA ARG A 24 24.51 30.22 14.20
C ARG A 24 24.21 28.75 14.54
N ARG A 25 24.33 28.36 15.81
CA ARG A 25 24.03 26.99 16.25
C ARG A 25 22.53 26.73 16.30
N TRP A 26 21.74 27.71 16.71
CA TRP A 26 20.28 27.63 16.69
C TRP A 26 19.75 27.53 15.26
N ASP A 27 20.25 28.34 14.34
CA ASP A 27 19.86 28.31 12.92
C ASP A 27 20.19 26.95 12.29
N ALA A 28 21.39 26.41 12.55
CA ALA A 28 21.78 25.09 12.06
C ALA A 28 20.86 23.97 12.60
N ARG A 29 20.45 24.06 13.87
CA ARG A 29 19.53 23.10 14.47
C ARG A 29 18.12 23.22 13.89
N LEU A 30 17.64 24.45 13.68
CA LEU A 30 16.34 24.73 13.10
C LEU A 30 16.27 24.21 11.65
N ASP A 31 17.33 24.42 10.85
CA ASP A 31 17.43 23.90 9.49
C ASP A 31 17.45 22.36 9.44
N LEU A 32 18.09 21.70 10.41
CA LEU A 32 18.02 20.23 10.54
C LEU A 32 16.59 19.76 10.85
N LEU A 33 15.87 20.44 11.74
CA LEU A 33 14.48 20.13 12.05
C LEU A 33 13.55 20.35 10.85
N ARG A 34 13.69 21.48 10.14
CA ARG A 34 12.95 21.77 8.89
C ARG A 34 13.14 20.63 7.88
N ARG A 35 14.38 20.20 7.64
CA ARG A 35 14.68 19.08 6.72
C ARG A 35 14.11 17.75 7.19
N GLY A 36 14.19 17.45 8.49
CA GLY A 36 13.59 16.26 9.10
C GLY A 36 12.08 16.21 8.90
N LEU A 37 11.41 17.35 9.14
CA LEU A 37 9.97 17.49 8.96
C LEU A 37 9.54 17.39 7.49
N VAL A 38 10.25 18.05 6.57
CA VAL A 38 9.98 17.89 5.13
C VAL A 38 10.06 16.42 4.71
N ARG A 39 11.11 15.71 5.15
CA ARG A 39 11.28 14.28 4.81
C ARG A 39 10.20 13.39 5.43
N SER A 40 9.78 13.64 6.68
CA SER A 40 8.71 12.85 7.31
C SER A 40 7.35 13.11 6.67
N THR A 41 7.05 14.36 6.32
CA THR A 41 5.80 14.70 5.62
C THR A 41 5.72 14.04 4.24
N LEU A 42 6.85 13.90 3.53
CA LEU A 42 6.92 13.21 2.24
C LEU A 42 6.72 11.70 2.39
N ALA A 43 7.26 11.09 3.46
CA ALA A 43 7.09 9.67 3.73
C ALA A 43 5.64 9.30 4.12
N ALA A 44 4.84 10.26 4.56
CA ALA A 44 3.44 10.09 4.93
C ALA A 44 2.45 10.32 3.77
N GLU A 45 2.94 10.73 2.58
CA GLU A 45 2.09 11.01 1.42
C GLU A 45 1.41 9.77 0.85
N GLY A 46 0.20 9.96 0.32
CA GLY A 46 -0.54 8.92 -0.40
C GLY A 46 -1.50 8.11 0.48
N SER A 47 -1.67 8.51 1.74
CA SER A 47 -2.66 7.90 2.65
C SER A 47 -4.07 8.46 2.44
N ASP A 48 -4.19 9.79 2.37
CA ASP A 48 -5.45 10.51 2.17
C ASP A 48 -5.19 11.92 1.61
N LYS A 49 -6.01 12.35 0.64
CA LYS A 49 -5.83 13.62 -0.07
C LYS A 49 -5.89 14.85 0.84
N VAL A 50 -6.68 14.81 1.91
CA VAL A 50 -6.81 15.93 2.85
C VAL A 50 -5.56 16.03 3.72
N VAL A 51 -5.04 14.88 4.17
CA VAL A 51 -3.77 14.80 4.91
C VAL A 51 -2.62 15.28 4.03
N ASP A 52 -2.56 14.82 2.78
CA ASP A 52 -1.53 15.23 1.81
C ASP A 52 -1.54 16.74 1.56
N ALA A 53 -2.73 17.34 1.41
CA ALA A 53 -2.88 18.79 1.23
C ALA A 53 -2.37 19.57 2.45
N CYS A 54 -2.71 19.11 3.66
CA CYS A 54 -2.27 19.75 4.90
C CYS A 54 -0.75 19.61 5.12
N MET A 55 -0.18 18.44 4.82
CA MET A 55 1.26 18.20 4.84
C MET A 55 2.01 19.06 3.81
N LYS A 56 1.41 19.29 2.64
CA LYS A 56 1.95 20.22 1.64
C LYS A 56 1.97 21.66 2.15
N GLU A 57 0.86 22.14 2.71
CA GLU A 57 0.75 23.48 3.30
C GLU A 57 1.77 23.66 4.44
N MET A 58 1.95 22.63 5.28
CA MET A 58 2.98 22.59 6.33
C MET A 58 4.38 22.78 5.76
N ARG A 59 4.73 22.10 4.67
CA ARG A 59 6.04 22.25 4.01
C ARG A 59 6.26 23.65 3.44
N ASP A 60 5.21 24.29 2.97
CA ASP A 60 5.31 25.64 2.43
C ASP A 60 5.52 26.67 3.56
N VAL A 61 4.81 26.51 4.69
CA VAL A 61 4.97 27.36 5.89
C VAL A 61 6.38 27.26 6.48
N ILE A 62 6.94 26.06 6.63
CA ILE A 62 8.27 25.88 7.26
C ILE A 62 9.45 26.37 6.40
N ARG A 63 9.23 26.67 5.11
CA ARG A 63 10.23 27.31 4.26
C ARG A 63 10.34 28.82 4.52
N SER A 64 9.36 29.41 5.21
CA SER A 64 9.37 30.81 5.59
C SER A 64 10.02 31.04 6.96
N ASP A 65 10.51 32.25 7.20
CA ASP A 65 11.14 32.62 8.47
C ASP A 65 10.15 33.06 9.56
N ASN A 66 8.89 33.34 9.20
CA ASN A 66 7.82 33.64 10.15
C ASN A 66 6.74 32.56 10.11
N MET A 67 7.08 31.38 10.65
CA MET A 67 6.24 30.18 10.55
C MET A 67 5.25 30.00 11.71
N ASP A 68 5.45 30.69 12.84
CA ASP A 68 4.77 30.39 14.11
C ASP A 68 3.25 30.48 13.98
N ALA A 69 2.74 31.57 13.39
CA ALA A 69 1.30 31.76 13.19
C ALA A 69 0.71 30.75 12.20
N GLY A 70 1.46 30.43 11.13
CA GLY A 70 1.02 29.44 10.13
C GLY A 70 0.96 28.03 10.72
N LEU A 71 1.98 27.64 11.48
CA LEU A 71 2.04 26.34 12.17
C LEU A 71 0.95 26.22 13.23
N ALA A 72 0.70 27.26 14.01
CA ALA A 72 -0.35 27.26 15.03
C ALA A 72 -1.74 26.97 14.45
N GLY A 73 -2.03 27.46 13.24
CA GLY A 73 -3.28 27.15 12.54
C GLY A 73 -3.28 25.78 11.84
N LEU A 74 -2.12 25.32 11.36
CA LEU A 74 -1.99 24.08 10.60
C LEU A 74 -2.00 22.82 11.45
N ILE A 75 -1.39 22.83 12.63
CA ILE A 75 -1.28 21.66 13.49
C ILE A 75 -2.66 21.08 13.84
N PRO A 76 -3.64 21.86 14.34
CA PRO A 76 -4.97 21.32 14.66
C PRO A 76 -5.73 20.81 13.44
N ARG A 77 -5.52 21.44 12.28
CA ARG A 77 -6.12 20.99 11.00
C ARG A 77 -5.55 19.65 10.58
N LEU A 78 -4.23 19.46 10.71
CA LEU A 78 -3.57 18.20 10.40
C LEU A 78 -4.04 17.09 11.34
N GLU A 79 -4.11 17.35 12.64
CA GLU A 79 -4.62 16.40 13.64
C GLU A 79 -6.03 15.91 13.29
N LYS A 80 -6.93 16.85 12.97
CA LYS A 80 -8.28 16.51 12.53
C LYS A 80 -8.28 15.71 11.23
N ALA A 81 -7.51 16.15 10.23
CA ALA A 81 -7.43 15.47 8.93
C ALA A 81 -6.93 14.03 9.06
N VAL A 82 -5.97 13.78 9.96
CA VAL A 82 -5.44 12.44 10.25
C VAL A 82 -6.49 11.56 10.92
N LEU A 83 -7.19 12.07 11.93
CA LEU A 83 -8.27 11.32 12.59
C LEU A 83 -9.39 10.96 11.61
N ASP A 84 -9.84 11.94 10.82
CA ASP A 84 -10.88 11.71 9.82
C ASP A 84 -10.42 10.72 8.72
N SER A 85 -9.13 10.76 8.35
CA SER A 85 -8.52 9.83 7.40
C SER A 85 -8.52 8.39 7.95
N GLU A 86 -8.14 8.20 9.21
CA GLU A 86 -8.15 6.89 9.85
C GLU A 86 -9.56 6.31 9.92
N GLN A 87 -10.55 7.12 10.30
CA GLN A 87 -11.95 6.71 10.29
C GLN A 87 -12.43 6.29 8.89
N ARG A 88 -12.08 7.08 7.86
CA ARG A 88 -12.40 6.72 6.47
C ARG A 88 -11.69 5.43 6.05
N ARG A 89 -10.44 5.23 6.45
CA ARG A 89 -9.66 4.03 6.15
C ARG A 89 -10.30 2.78 6.77
N GLU A 90 -10.70 2.86 8.03
CA GLU A 90 -11.41 1.79 8.74
C GLU A 90 -12.75 1.47 8.08
N THR A 91 -13.55 2.50 7.76
CA THR A 91 -14.83 2.33 7.06
C THR A 91 -14.66 1.63 5.71
N ARG A 92 -13.66 2.03 4.90
CA ARG A 92 -13.34 1.35 3.64
C ARG A 92 -12.94 -0.11 3.86
N MET A 93 -12.17 -0.39 4.90
CA MET A 93 -11.72 -1.74 5.19
C MET A 93 -12.88 -2.66 5.60
N ASN A 94 -13.80 -2.16 6.42
CA ASN A 94 -15.01 -2.88 6.81
C ASN A 94 -15.87 -3.20 5.58
N GLN A 95 -16.09 -2.22 4.69
CA GLN A 95 -16.81 -2.42 3.43
C GLN A 95 -16.17 -3.50 2.54
N VAL A 96 -14.83 -3.52 2.45
CA VAL A 96 -14.12 -4.56 1.70
C VAL A 96 -14.28 -5.92 2.38
N SER A 97 -14.18 -6.00 3.70
CA SER A 97 -14.40 -7.23 4.46
C SER A 97 -15.80 -7.78 4.24
N ASP A 98 -16.83 -6.94 4.32
CA ASP A 98 -18.23 -7.30 4.08
C ASP A 98 -18.44 -7.82 2.65
N ALA A 99 -17.85 -7.15 1.66
CA ALA A 99 -17.93 -7.57 0.26
C ALA A 99 -17.25 -8.94 0.03
N LEU A 100 -16.07 -9.16 0.61
CA LEU A 100 -15.38 -10.46 0.51
C LEU A 100 -16.18 -11.58 1.19
N THR A 101 -16.72 -11.32 2.38
CA THR A 101 -17.58 -12.28 3.10
C THR A 101 -18.83 -12.60 2.28
N ALA A 102 -19.48 -11.60 1.67
CA ALA A 102 -20.62 -11.81 0.80
C ALA A 102 -20.27 -12.66 -0.43
N LEU A 103 -19.14 -12.41 -1.08
CA LEU A 103 -18.67 -13.21 -2.22
C LEU A 103 -18.39 -14.66 -1.83
N VAL A 104 -17.74 -14.90 -0.69
CA VAL A 104 -17.52 -16.26 -0.18
C VAL A 104 -18.85 -16.94 0.14
N GLY A 105 -19.80 -16.22 0.73
CA GLY A 105 -21.15 -16.73 1.00
C GLY A 105 -21.88 -17.15 -0.27
N GLN A 106 -21.79 -16.34 -1.35
CA GLN A 106 -22.35 -16.68 -2.65
C GLN A 106 -21.73 -17.98 -3.21
N LEU A 107 -20.41 -18.13 -3.12
CA LEU A 107 -19.73 -19.36 -3.57
C LEU A 107 -20.11 -20.58 -2.74
N GLN A 108 -20.30 -20.42 -1.42
CA GLN A 108 -20.72 -21.51 -0.53
C GLN A 108 -22.16 -21.98 -0.78
N GLY A 109 -23.01 -21.13 -1.36
CA GLY A 109 -24.37 -21.48 -1.78
C GLY A 109 -24.45 -22.37 -3.02
N LEU A 110 -23.34 -22.55 -3.74
CA LEU A 110 -23.29 -23.38 -4.95
C LEU A 110 -23.10 -24.87 -4.58
N PRO A 111 -23.62 -25.81 -5.39
CA PRO A 111 -23.44 -27.25 -5.17
C PRO A 111 -21.99 -27.68 -5.49
N LEU A 112 -21.07 -27.43 -4.56
CA LEU A 112 -19.63 -27.67 -4.76
C LEU A 112 -19.16 -28.98 -4.11
N PRO A 113 -18.21 -29.70 -4.74
CA PRO A 113 -17.51 -30.83 -4.12
C PRO A 113 -16.85 -30.45 -2.78
N SER A 114 -16.72 -31.43 -1.89
CA SER A 114 -16.15 -31.22 -0.54
C SER A 114 -14.70 -30.72 -0.54
N ASP A 115 -13.96 -30.95 -1.62
CA ASP A 115 -12.57 -30.52 -1.76
C ASP A 115 -12.44 -29.01 -1.99
N ILE A 116 -13.51 -28.36 -2.48
CA ILE A 116 -13.58 -26.91 -2.70
C ILE A 116 -14.34 -26.23 -1.55
N SER A 117 -15.43 -26.84 -1.06
CA SER A 117 -16.24 -26.25 0.01
C SER A 117 -15.51 -26.16 1.35
N ARG A 118 -14.61 -27.12 1.67
CA ARG A 118 -13.78 -27.06 2.89
C ARG A 118 -12.82 -25.85 2.89
N PRO A 119 -12.00 -25.61 1.86
CA PRO A 119 -11.22 -24.37 1.74
C PRO A 119 -12.06 -23.09 1.80
N LEU A 120 -13.21 -23.03 1.13
CA LEU A 120 -14.10 -21.85 1.19
C LEU A 120 -14.60 -21.57 2.61
N LYS A 121 -14.92 -22.61 3.40
CA LYS A 121 -15.28 -22.44 4.82
C LYS A 121 -14.11 -21.93 5.65
N LYS A 122 -12.89 -22.38 5.37
CA LYS A 122 -11.68 -21.86 6.04
C LYS A 122 -11.45 -20.39 5.70
N LEU A 123 -11.64 -20.01 4.44
CA LEU A 123 -11.51 -18.62 4.00
C LEU A 123 -12.57 -17.71 4.63
N ALA A 124 -13.83 -18.15 4.69
CA ALA A 124 -14.88 -17.43 5.42
C ALA A 124 -14.48 -17.16 6.87
N LYS A 125 -14.00 -18.19 7.57
CA LYS A 125 -13.55 -18.05 8.96
C LYS A 125 -12.36 -17.10 9.13
N LYS A 126 -11.48 -16.99 8.13
CA LYS A 126 -10.39 -16.00 8.12
C LYS A 126 -10.95 -14.57 7.98
N LEU A 127 -11.99 -14.39 7.15
CA LEU A 127 -12.65 -13.10 6.93
C LEU A 127 -13.52 -12.68 8.13
N ASP A 128 -14.10 -13.62 8.88
CA ASP A 128 -14.84 -13.34 10.13
C ASP A 128 -13.96 -12.67 11.20
N GLY A 129 -12.66 -12.93 11.18
CA GLY A 129 -11.67 -12.24 12.02
C GLY A 129 -11.38 -10.80 11.61
N GLY A 130 -11.97 -10.35 10.50
CA GLY A 130 -11.78 -9.04 9.89
C GLY A 130 -10.49 -8.94 9.09
N VAL A 131 -10.54 -8.21 7.97
CA VAL A 131 -9.32 -7.77 7.29
C VAL A 131 -8.80 -6.54 8.02
N ALA A 132 -7.94 -6.72 9.02
CA ALA A 132 -7.49 -5.61 9.86
C ALA A 132 -6.61 -4.60 9.10
N GLN A 133 -5.88 -5.04 8.07
CA GLN A 133 -4.90 -4.20 7.38
C GLN A 133 -4.92 -4.37 5.87
N SER A 134 -4.71 -3.28 5.14
CA SER A 134 -4.67 -3.29 3.67
C SER A 134 -3.59 -4.22 3.09
N ARG A 135 -2.51 -4.48 3.85
CA ARG A 135 -1.43 -5.37 3.40
C ARG A 135 -1.83 -6.85 3.37
N ASP A 136 -2.91 -7.21 4.07
CA ASP A 136 -3.41 -8.58 4.15
C ASP A 136 -4.40 -8.89 3.03
N LEU A 137 -4.87 -7.87 2.28
CA LEU A 137 -5.81 -8.02 1.18
C LEU A 137 -5.24 -8.81 -0.03
N PRO A 138 -4.04 -8.52 -0.56
CA PRO A 138 -3.53 -9.21 -1.74
C PRO A 138 -3.51 -10.75 -1.63
N PRO A 139 -3.01 -11.37 -0.53
CA PRO A 139 -3.04 -12.83 -0.43
C PRO A 139 -4.46 -13.40 -0.29
N LEU A 140 -5.37 -12.72 0.43
CA LEU A 140 -6.77 -13.14 0.55
C LEU A 140 -7.50 -13.12 -0.79
N LEU A 141 -7.27 -12.08 -1.60
CA LEU A 141 -7.81 -11.97 -2.96
C LEU A 141 -7.25 -13.07 -3.87
N GLY A 142 -5.97 -13.40 -3.74
CA GLY A 142 -5.35 -14.53 -4.44
C GLY A 142 -6.02 -15.86 -4.11
N GLU A 143 -6.18 -16.17 -2.81
CA GLU A 143 -6.85 -17.39 -2.33
C GLU A 143 -8.31 -17.44 -2.82
N LEU A 144 -9.07 -16.33 -2.71
CA LEU A 144 -10.44 -16.24 -3.18
C LEU A 144 -10.55 -16.49 -4.69
N SER A 145 -9.70 -15.84 -5.49
CA SER A 145 -9.73 -15.97 -6.96
C SER A 145 -9.45 -17.40 -7.42
N GLY A 146 -8.49 -18.09 -6.77
CA GLY A 146 -8.19 -19.49 -7.05
C GLY A 146 -9.36 -20.42 -6.72
N LEU A 147 -9.98 -20.23 -5.55
CA LEU A 147 -11.15 -21.02 -5.14
C LEU A 147 -12.36 -20.75 -6.03
N GLN A 148 -12.57 -19.49 -6.44
CA GLN A 148 -13.61 -19.13 -7.38
C GLN A 148 -13.40 -19.81 -8.74
N GLY A 149 -12.17 -19.81 -9.28
CA GLY A 149 -11.84 -20.50 -10.52
C GLY A 149 -12.14 -22.01 -10.47
N LEU A 150 -11.77 -22.68 -9.36
CA LEU A 150 -12.07 -24.09 -9.14
C LEU A 150 -13.58 -24.34 -9.02
N ALA A 151 -14.29 -23.49 -8.28
CA ALA A 151 -15.74 -23.61 -8.07
C ALA A 151 -16.51 -23.47 -9.41
N LEU A 152 -16.17 -22.46 -10.20
CA LEU A 152 -16.78 -22.24 -11.52
C LEU A 152 -16.46 -23.39 -12.50
N SER A 153 -15.24 -23.92 -12.47
CA SER A 153 -14.84 -25.07 -13.30
C SER A 153 -15.59 -26.36 -12.94
N ALA A 154 -15.90 -26.55 -11.65
CA ALA A 154 -16.69 -27.70 -11.20
C ALA A 154 -18.16 -27.63 -11.65
N LEU A 155 -18.73 -26.43 -11.71
CA LEU A 155 -20.10 -26.18 -12.19
C LEU A 155 -20.21 -26.25 -13.72
N GLY A 156 -19.16 -25.86 -14.43
CA GLY A 156 -19.10 -25.88 -15.90
C GLY A 156 -18.91 -27.27 -16.52
N LYS A 157 -18.80 -28.34 -15.73
CA LYS A 157 -18.82 -29.73 -16.21
C LYS A 157 -20.25 -30.27 -16.09
N PRO A 158 -21.09 -30.14 -17.13
CA PRO A 158 -22.40 -30.80 -17.11
C PRO A 158 -22.19 -32.31 -17.09
N GLY A 159 -22.70 -32.96 -16.04
CA GLY A 159 -23.08 -34.38 -16.04
C GLY A 159 -22.01 -35.38 -16.49
N ASP A 160 -21.00 -35.63 -15.65
CA ASP A 160 -20.44 -36.99 -15.56
C ASP A 160 -21.18 -37.76 -14.44
N GLU A 161 -22.52 -37.72 -14.49
CA GLU A 161 -23.43 -38.49 -13.64
C GLU A 161 -23.69 -39.91 -14.21
N SER A 162 -22.78 -40.42 -15.04
CA SER A 162 -22.78 -41.82 -15.45
C SER A 162 -21.56 -42.57 -14.91
N ARG A 163 -21.30 -42.44 -13.60
CA ARG A 163 -20.58 -43.51 -12.90
C ARG A 163 -21.63 -44.54 -12.47
N PRO A 164 -21.66 -45.73 -13.09
CA PRO A 164 -22.60 -46.77 -12.71
C PRO A 164 -22.41 -47.04 -11.21
N GLY A 165 -23.49 -46.88 -10.46
CA GLY A 165 -23.48 -47.03 -9.02
C GLY A 165 -22.88 -48.39 -8.64
N PHE A 166 -22.26 -48.45 -7.47
CA PHE A 166 -21.65 -49.67 -6.93
C PHE A 166 -22.64 -50.87 -6.89
N LEU A 167 -23.95 -50.59 -6.82
CA LEU A 167 -25.03 -51.57 -6.91
C LEU A 167 -25.29 -52.07 -8.34
N GLN A 168 -25.08 -51.23 -9.36
CA GLN A 168 -25.27 -51.59 -10.76
C GLN A 168 -24.17 -52.55 -11.25
N ARG A 169 -23.00 -52.54 -10.61
CA ARG A 169 -21.92 -53.53 -10.83
C ARG A 169 -22.15 -54.88 -10.13
N LEU A 170 -23.07 -54.95 -9.16
CA LEU A 170 -23.41 -56.19 -8.46
C LEU A 170 -24.70 -56.86 -8.99
N PHE A 171 -25.57 -56.11 -9.67
CA PHE A 171 -26.82 -56.64 -10.25
C PHE A 171 -26.84 -56.67 -11.79
N GLY A 172 -25.82 -56.15 -12.47
CA GLY A 172 -25.73 -56.09 -13.93
C GLY A 172 -24.67 -57.03 -14.49
N SER A 173 -24.96 -58.33 -14.52
CA SER A 173 -24.22 -59.30 -15.32
C SER A 173 -25.21 -60.08 -16.15
N ARG A 174 -25.39 -59.69 -17.43
CA ARG A 174 -25.63 -60.56 -18.59
C ARG A 174 -25.87 -59.74 -19.88
N GLU A 175 -25.06 -60.05 -20.91
CA GLU A 175 -25.23 -59.76 -22.35
C GLU A 175 -25.12 -58.26 -22.75
N ASP A 176 -24.38 -57.82 -23.77
CA ASP A 176 -23.68 -58.44 -24.89
C ASP A 176 -22.69 -57.41 -25.45
N GLU A 177 -21.54 -57.85 -25.94
CA GLU A 177 -20.72 -57.14 -26.94
C GLU A 177 -20.88 -57.97 -28.24
N PRO A 178 -20.77 -57.44 -29.48
CA PRO A 178 -19.54 -56.72 -29.84
C PRO A 178 -19.58 -55.72 -31.04
N GLN A 179 -18.43 -55.06 -31.21
CA GLN A 179 -17.82 -54.53 -32.45
C GLN A 179 -18.20 -53.15 -33.00
N GLY A 180 -17.15 -52.34 -33.18
CA GLY A 180 -17.07 -51.32 -34.24
C GLY A 180 -16.07 -50.18 -34.01
N GLU A 181 -14.77 -50.42 -34.20
CA GLU A 181 -13.79 -49.39 -34.62
C GLU A 181 -13.65 -49.46 -36.17
N PRO A 182 -13.11 -48.47 -36.94
CA PRO A 182 -12.17 -47.41 -36.51
C PRO A 182 -12.26 -45.99 -37.16
N ALA A 183 -11.62 -45.02 -36.46
CA ALA A 183 -10.74 -43.93 -36.95
C ALA A 183 -11.31 -42.68 -37.71
N PRO A 184 -10.48 -41.66 -38.02
CA PRO A 184 -10.15 -40.52 -37.14
C PRO A 184 -10.35 -39.15 -37.83
N VAL A 185 -10.57 -38.04 -37.10
CA VAL A 185 -10.53 -36.69 -37.69
C VAL A 185 -9.72 -35.71 -36.85
N VAL A 186 -8.47 -35.56 -37.26
CA VAL A 186 -7.71 -34.31 -37.49
C VAL A 186 -8.02 -33.10 -36.59
N VAL A 187 -7.07 -32.84 -35.70
CA VAL A 187 -6.77 -31.52 -35.10
C VAL A 187 -6.30 -30.52 -36.16
N PRO A 188 -6.75 -29.26 -36.11
CA PRO A 188 -5.88 -28.15 -36.43
C PRO A 188 -5.53 -27.39 -35.15
N ALA A 189 -4.22 -27.34 -34.89
CA ALA A 189 -3.62 -26.41 -33.95
C ALA A 189 -3.92 -24.97 -34.40
N VAL A 190 -4.51 -24.18 -33.51
CA VAL A 190 -4.54 -22.72 -33.67
C VAL A 190 -3.40 -22.13 -32.86
N GLU A 191 -2.52 -21.54 -33.63
CA GLU A 191 -1.32 -20.77 -33.34
C GLU A 191 -1.60 -19.63 -32.35
N ALA A 192 -0.76 -19.53 -31.32
CA ALA A 192 -0.77 -18.44 -30.34
C ALA A 192 0.03 -17.24 -30.88
N PRO A 193 -0.53 -16.03 -30.94
CA PRO A 193 0.26 -14.82 -31.14
C PRO A 193 0.83 -14.36 -29.79
N GLN A 194 2.14 -14.55 -29.63
CA GLN A 194 2.95 -13.74 -28.73
C GLN A 194 2.97 -12.29 -29.24
N ALA A 195 2.60 -11.33 -28.40
CA ALA A 195 2.90 -9.91 -28.65
C ALA A 195 3.09 -9.13 -27.34
N ALA A 196 4.27 -8.51 -27.27
CA ALA A 196 4.62 -7.30 -26.53
C ALA A 196 4.46 -7.30 -24.99
N GLN A 197 5.58 -7.59 -24.32
CA GLN A 197 5.89 -7.01 -23.02
C GLN A 197 6.26 -5.54 -23.24
N ASP A 198 5.33 -4.63 -22.99
CA ASP A 198 5.68 -3.21 -22.76
C ASP A 198 6.21 -3.08 -21.33
N SER A 199 7.50 -2.79 -21.26
CA SER A 199 8.20 -2.41 -20.05
C SER A 199 7.80 -0.98 -19.70
N ILE A 200 7.01 -0.82 -18.63
CA ILE A 200 6.73 0.48 -18.03
C ILE A 200 7.91 0.80 -17.10
N ASP A 201 8.82 1.64 -17.59
CA ASP A 201 9.79 2.34 -16.74
C ASP A 201 9.04 3.25 -15.73
N PRO A 202 9.26 3.12 -14.42
CA PRO A 202 8.73 4.08 -13.46
C PRO A 202 9.53 5.39 -13.52
N PRO A 203 8.89 6.56 -13.35
CA PRO A 203 9.57 7.84 -13.44
C PRO A 203 10.63 7.97 -12.36
N SER A 204 11.81 8.32 -12.83
CA SER A 204 13.05 8.54 -12.09
C SER A 204 12.88 9.44 -10.85
N LEU A 205 12.88 8.81 -9.68
CA LEU A 205 13.17 9.44 -8.37
C LEU A 205 14.58 10.09 -8.29
N MET A 206 15.40 9.89 -9.33
CA MET A 206 16.76 10.43 -9.44
C MET A 206 16.83 11.94 -9.77
N MET A 207 15.73 12.58 -10.21
CA MET A 207 15.80 14.01 -10.57
C MET A 207 15.85 14.94 -9.35
N TRP A 208 15.26 14.56 -8.21
CA TRP A 208 15.22 15.43 -7.01
C TRP A 208 16.43 15.26 -6.07
N MET A 209 17.17 14.16 -6.15
CA MET A 209 18.44 14.01 -5.42
C MET A 209 19.57 14.86 -6.01
N ARG A 210 19.43 15.39 -7.24
CA ARG A 210 20.44 16.27 -7.88
C ARG A 210 20.40 17.72 -7.42
N CYS A 211 19.36 18.17 -6.72
CA CYS A 211 19.37 19.49 -6.05
C CYS A 211 20.15 19.49 -4.72
N ASN A 212 20.69 18.35 -4.29
CA ASN A 212 21.44 18.21 -3.05
C ASN A 212 22.94 17.96 -3.29
N ARG A 213 23.57 18.78 -4.15
CA ARG A 213 25.03 18.77 -4.34
C ARG A 213 25.65 20.04 -3.73
N LEU A 214 25.88 19.95 -2.42
CA LEU A 214 27.06 20.41 -1.68
C LEU A 214 27.98 21.42 -2.39
N GLN A 215 28.10 22.63 -1.82
CA GLN A 215 29.39 23.31 -1.73
C GLN A 215 29.49 24.04 -0.38
N PRO A 216 30.45 23.69 0.51
CA PRO A 216 30.74 24.53 1.66
C PRO A 216 31.39 25.84 1.17
N LEU A 217 30.87 26.98 1.64
CA LEU A 217 31.48 28.28 1.41
C LEU A 217 32.89 28.30 2.02
N PRO A 218 33.93 28.74 1.28
CA PRO A 218 35.28 28.82 1.84
C PRO A 218 35.33 29.88 2.95
N PRO A 219 36.12 29.66 4.02
CA PRO A 219 36.26 30.65 5.08
C PRO A 219 36.94 31.90 4.53
N LYS A 220 36.35 33.07 4.80
CA LYS A 220 37.01 34.36 4.58
C LYS A 220 38.29 34.39 5.44
N ARG A 221 39.44 34.47 4.76
CA ARG A 221 40.75 34.73 5.40
C ARG A 221 40.82 36.20 5.89
N PRO A 222 41.64 36.47 6.92
CA PRO A 222 41.59 37.67 7.75
C PRO A 222 41.82 38.97 6.99
#